data_AF-R0MLK4-F1
#
_entry.id   AF-R0MLK4-F1
#
_cell.length_a   1.000
_cell.length_b   1.000
_cell.length_c   1.000
_cell.angle_alpha   90.00
_cell.angle_beta   90.00
_cell.angle_gamma   90.00
#
_symmetry.space_group_name_H-M   'P 1'
#
loop_
_entity.id
_entity.type
_entity.pdbx_description
1 polymer ?
#
loop_
_entity_poly.entity_id
_entity_poly.type
_entity_poly.pdbx_seq_one_letter_code
_entity_poly.pdbx_strand_id
1 'polypeptide(L)'
;MKCNYCELPTSLVECTNCNKLFCNSRSSSSISHIIFHMVKTKHKTIKIDGVDIICAKCGEDNLFKLCKPVDNKIYCRECFPDAPSIIEERCLTIIDCPSVENVKRLTKQQMTEIEEQCSYVLPCVKPKFEADEYVQIFSALINAECKKEKDIKESLKQTNVVVRWENMKYGHFYFHRADADLKINVGDEIKLTHKSGLIITGFISNDSFTEELKFEVDIPGEYPRSGYTVEYIWRGVCYERMLWALNKLHATYKRKMSDDISVFEYILKGKKEHIRNVDDILMSPNLPKLNKFQETAVKAALSRKVTLIQGPPGTGKTLVSASFVYNYVKKYKGKVLVVAPSNTAVDQLTLKIHKTGLRVLRVMSRRREYTHSDVNFLSLHENLRELQELNKFNKSIDDNSDDENDNLRRVLLSQAEVITCTCVTAGQKMFNKMKFHCVLVDEAVQSTEPLNIIPLVYGCTKLVLVGDHKQLGPTILSKKVAKSGFKQSLFERLLSIGVSPYILSLQYRMHPSLCEWPSETFYNGEL
;
A
#
# COMPACT_ATOMS: atom_id res chain seq x y z
N MET A 1 -22.75 -23.72 28.45
CA MET A 1 -22.84 -23.39 27.02
C MET A 1 -23.91 -22.34 26.85
N LYS A 2 -23.61 -21.16 26.31
CA LYS A 2 -24.56 -20.05 26.15
C LYS A 2 -24.30 -19.30 24.85
N CYS A 3 -25.31 -18.64 24.29
CA CYS A 3 -25.17 -17.78 23.12
C CYS A 3 -24.28 -16.57 23.44
N ASN A 4 -23.30 -16.29 22.57
CA ASN A 4 -22.36 -15.17 22.74
C ASN A 4 -22.99 -13.77 22.62
N TYR A 5 -24.26 -13.66 22.19
CA TYR A 5 -24.99 -12.39 22.15
C TYR A 5 -25.95 -12.26 23.33
N CYS A 6 -26.98 -13.11 23.36
CA CYS A 6 -28.08 -12.96 24.31
C CYS A 6 -27.99 -13.91 25.51
N GLU A 7 -26.93 -14.72 25.61
CA GLU A 7 -26.68 -15.65 26.71
C GLU A 7 -27.70 -16.80 26.86
N LEU A 8 -28.59 -16.97 25.87
CA LEU A 8 -29.54 -18.08 25.83
C LEU A 8 -28.81 -19.44 25.81
N PRO A 9 -29.22 -20.45 26.60
CA PRO A 9 -28.58 -21.76 26.62
C PRO A 9 -29.17 -22.78 25.62
N THR A 10 -30.27 -22.45 24.92
CA THR A 10 -31.01 -23.37 24.04
C THR A 10 -30.80 -23.06 22.55
N SER A 11 -31.05 -24.05 21.69
CA SER A 11 -30.89 -23.98 20.22
C SER A 11 -29.54 -23.41 19.78
N LEU A 12 -28.46 -23.92 20.40
CA LEU A 12 -27.10 -23.44 20.18
C LEU A 12 -26.48 -24.08 18.94
N VAL A 13 -25.84 -23.25 18.15
CA VAL A 13 -25.08 -23.62 16.95
C VAL A 13 -23.67 -23.09 17.12
N GLU A 14 -22.68 -23.94 16.89
CA GLU A 14 -21.28 -23.60 16.97
C GLU A 14 -20.76 -23.17 15.60
N CYS A 15 -20.10 -22.02 15.54
CA CYS A 15 -19.35 -21.58 14.36
C CYS A 15 -17.98 -22.26 14.35
N THR A 16 -17.69 -23.16 13.42
CA THR A 16 -16.41 -23.88 13.39
C THR A 16 -15.21 -23.00 13.06
N ASN A 17 -15.42 -21.85 12.41
CA ASN A 17 -14.34 -20.90 12.13
C ASN A 17 -13.82 -20.16 13.39
N CYS A 18 -14.64 -20.04 14.45
CA CYS A 18 -14.24 -19.30 15.66
C CYS A 18 -14.58 -19.99 16.98
N ASN A 19 -15.15 -21.21 16.94
CA ASN A 19 -15.56 -22.04 18.09
C ASN A 19 -16.48 -21.31 19.08
N LYS A 20 -17.27 -20.35 18.59
CA LYS A 20 -18.27 -19.62 19.39
C LYS A 20 -19.66 -20.16 19.13
N LEU A 21 -20.48 -20.15 20.18
CA LEU A 21 -21.86 -20.62 20.16
C LEU A 21 -22.83 -19.45 20.01
N PHE A 22 -23.82 -19.61 19.14
CA PHE A 22 -24.89 -18.65 18.89
C PHE A 22 -26.22 -19.37 18.84
N CYS A 23 -27.29 -18.75 19.34
CA CYS A 23 -28.62 -19.34 19.24
C CYS A 23 -29.27 -19.07 17.88
N ASN A 24 -30.26 -19.87 17.50
CA ASN A 24 -31.08 -19.63 16.31
C ASN A 24 -32.25 -18.66 16.54
N SER A 25 -32.25 -17.92 17.65
CA SER A 25 -33.33 -17.00 17.98
C SER A 25 -33.23 -15.66 17.23
N ARG A 26 -34.39 -15.10 16.87
CA ARG A 26 -34.54 -13.74 16.31
C ARG A 26 -34.59 -12.63 17.37
N SER A 27 -34.79 -12.96 18.65
CA SER A 27 -34.91 -12.02 19.79
C SER A 27 -35.62 -10.69 19.45
N SER A 28 -34.87 -9.65 19.07
CA SER A 28 -35.31 -8.29 18.71
C SER A 28 -34.88 -7.83 17.30
N SER A 29 -34.43 -8.75 16.45
CA SER A 29 -33.87 -8.46 15.13
C SER A 29 -34.55 -9.29 14.04
N SER A 30 -34.48 -8.84 12.79
CA SER A 30 -35.05 -9.55 11.63
C SER A 30 -34.23 -10.77 11.16
N ILE A 31 -33.25 -11.23 11.94
CA ILE A 31 -32.24 -12.25 11.57
C ILE A 31 -31.82 -13.01 12.83
N SER A 32 -31.59 -14.32 12.76
CA SER A 32 -31.11 -15.04 13.94
C SER A 32 -29.66 -14.70 14.29
N HIS A 33 -29.29 -14.88 15.55
CA HIS A 33 -27.95 -14.57 16.04
C HIS A 33 -26.85 -15.33 15.30
N ILE A 34 -27.05 -16.62 15.02
CA ILE A 34 -26.08 -17.41 14.24
C ILE A 34 -25.96 -16.90 12.80
N ILE A 35 -27.06 -16.62 12.11
CA ILE A 35 -27.01 -16.14 10.72
C ILE A 35 -26.43 -14.73 10.66
N PHE A 36 -26.73 -13.86 11.63
CA PHE A 36 -26.11 -12.54 11.74
C PHE A 36 -24.60 -12.66 11.91
N HIS A 37 -24.13 -13.52 12.82
CA HIS A 37 -22.70 -13.76 13.03
C HIS A 37 -22.05 -14.24 11.73
N MET A 38 -22.57 -15.29 11.09
CA MET A 38 -22.05 -15.85 9.83
C MET A 38 -21.92 -14.79 8.74
N VAL A 39 -22.95 -13.96 8.54
CA VAL A 39 -22.95 -12.89 7.52
C VAL A 39 -21.91 -11.81 7.86
N LYS A 40 -21.83 -11.39 9.12
CA LYS A 40 -20.94 -10.30 9.54
C LYS A 40 -19.46 -10.71 9.52
N THR A 41 -19.16 -11.94 9.92
CA THR A 41 -17.78 -12.47 9.97
C THR A 41 -17.35 -13.17 8.69
N LYS A 42 -18.27 -13.38 7.73
CA LYS A 42 -18.07 -14.16 6.50
C LYS A 42 -17.67 -15.61 6.75
N HIS A 43 -17.97 -16.13 7.93
CA HIS A 43 -17.86 -17.55 8.25
C HIS A 43 -18.94 -18.34 7.52
N LYS A 44 -18.65 -19.61 7.24
CA LYS A 44 -19.49 -20.43 6.34
C LYS A 44 -19.83 -21.80 6.91
N THR A 45 -19.17 -22.23 7.98
CA THR A 45 -19.20 -23.61 8.46
C THR A 45 -19.69 -23.66 9.90
N ILE A 46 -20.57 -24.62 10.22
CA ILE A 46 -21.20 -24.75 11.54
C ILE A 46 -21.20 -26.20 12.04
N LYS A 47 -21.33 -26.35 13.37
CA LYS A 47 -21.63 -27.60 14.07
C LYS A 47 -22.91 -27.45 14.88
N ILE A 48 -23.69 -28.52 14.90
CA ILE A 48 -24.85 -28.68 15.79
C ILE A 48 -24.63 -29.95 16.60
N ASP A 49 -24.68 -29.84 17.92
CA ASP A 49 -24.44 -30.95 18.87
C ASP A 49 -23.13 -31.74 18.59
N GLY A 50 -22.08 -31.02 18.16
CA GLY A 50 -20.77 -31.59 17.86
C GLY A 50 -20.63 -32.22 16.47
N VAL A 51 -21.70 -32.25 15.67
CA VAL A 51 -21.71 -32.79 14.30
C VAL A 51 -21.57 -31.67 13.28
N ASP A 52 -20.61 -31.82 12.36
CA ASP A 52 -20.41 -30.89 11.24
C ASP A 52 -21.59 -30.94 10.26
N ILE A 53 -22.11 -29.77 9.90
CA ILE A 53 -23.21 -29.65 8.95
C ILE A 53 -22.63 -29.53 7.54
N ILE A 54 -22.63 -30.66 6.82
CA ILE A 54 -22.08 -30.78 5.47
C ILE A 54 -23.05 -31.51 4.53
N CYS A 55 -22.84 -31.37 3.22
CA CYS A 55 -23.55 -32.13 2.21
C CYS A 55 -23.19 -33.62 2.28
N ALA A 56 -24.19 -34.47 2.47
CA ALA A 56 -24.01 -35.93 2.59
C ALA A 56 -23.44 -36.60 1.31
N LYS A 57 -23.48 -35.92 0.15
CA LYS A 57 -23.05 -36.49 -1.14
C LYS A 57 -21.65 -36.02 -1.57
N CYS A 58 -21.36 -34.72 -1.46
CA CYS A 58 -20.10 -34.15 -1.95
C CYS A 58 -19.22 -33.52 -0.86
N GLY A 59 -19.69 -33.48 0.40
CA GLY A 59 -18.94 -32.90 1.51
C GLY A 59 -18.85 -31.36 1.50
N GLU A 60 -19.59 -30.66 0.63
CA GLU A 60 -19.71 -29.19 0.67
C GLU A 60 -20.17 -28.74 2.07
N ASP A 61 -19.44 -27.81 2.66
CA ASP A 61 -19.58 -27.37 4.06
C ASP A 61 -20.07 -25.92 4.17
N ASN A 62 -20.20 -25.21 3.04
CA ASN A 62 -20.72 -23.86 3.02
C ASN A 62 -22.22 -23.84 3.29
N LEU A 63 -22.58 -23.42 4.51
CA LEU A 63 -23.94 -23.28 5.03
C LEU A 63 -24.91 -22.61 4.06
N PHE A 64 -24.46 -21.56 3.35
CA PHE A 64 -25.32 -20.78 2.44
C PHE A 64 -25.68 -21.51 1.14
N LYS A 65 -25.03 -22.64 0.86
CA LYS A 65 -25.32 -23.51 -0.30
C LYS A 65 -26.10 -24.77 0.08
N LEU A 66 -26.36 -25.01 1.35
CA LEU A 66 -27.01 -26.23 1.82
C LEU A 66 -28.53 -26.14 1.76
N CYS A 67 -29.16 -27.28 1.54
CA CYS A 67 -30.59 -27.50 1.41
C CYS A 67 -30.98 -28.80 2.11
N LYS A 68 -32.24 -28.88 2.54
CA LYS A 68 -32.80 -30.07 3.22
C LYS A 68 -34.01 -30.59 2.44
N PRO A 69 -33.91 -31.71 1.71
CA PRO A 69 -35.05 -32.41 1.16
C PRO A 69 -35.82 -33.18 2.25
N VAL A 70 -36.92 -33.82 1.87
CA VAL A 70 -37.85 -34.52 2.77
C VAL A 70 -37.19 -35.69 3.54
N ASP A 71 -36.03 -36.17 3.10
CA ASP A 71 -35.33 -37.35 3.61
C ASP A 71 -34.46 -37.13 4.87
N ASN A 72 -34.67 -36.02 5.59
CA ASN A 72 -33.97 -35.64 6.83
C ASN A 72 -32.43 -35.52 6.73
N LYS A 73 -31.83 -35.67 5.55
CA LYS A 73 -30.40 -35.45 5.29
C LYS A 73 -30.15 -34.06 4.71
N ILE A 74 -28.91 -33.60 4.79
CA ILE A 74 -28.50 -32.28 4.27
C ILE A 74 -27.69 -32.48 2.99
N TYR A 75 -28.04 -31.73 1.96
CA TYR A 75 -27.35 -31.73 0.66
C TYR A 75 -27.00 -30.30 0.26
N CYS A 76 -26.18 -30.12 -0.78
CA CYS A 76 -25.97 -28.81 -1.38
C CYS A 76 -26.88 -28.62 -2.60
N ARG A 77 -27.15 -27.37 -2.98
CA ARG A 77 -27.98 -27.01 -4.14
C ARG A 77 -27.46 -27.59 -5.47
N GLU A 78 -26.17 -27.87 -5.58
CA GLU A 78 -25.62 -28.53 -6.78
C GLU A 78 -25.96 -30.02 -6.83
N CYS A 79 -26.08 -30.67 -5.66
CA CYS A 79 -26.44 -32.08 -5.55
C CYS A 79 -27.95 -32.32 -5.57
N PHE A 80 -28.73 -31.36 -5.07
CA PHE A 80 -30.20 -31.37 -5.03
C PHE A 80 -30.73 -29.94 -5.28
N PRO A 81 -30.94 -29.54 -6.54
CA PRO A 81 -31.32 -28.17 -6.91
C PRO A 81 -32.69 -27.73 -6.41
N ASP A 82 -33.65 -28.65 -6.34
CA ASP A 82 -35.06 -28.33 -6.05
C ASP A 82 -35.40 -28.37 -4.55
N ALA A 83 -34.42 -28.67 -3.69
CA ALA A 83 -34.64 -28.77 -2.25
C ALA A 83 -34.62 -27.38 -1.57
N PRO A 84 -35.49 -27.15 -0.56
CA PRO A 84 -35.53 -25.89 0.16
C PRO A 84 -34.24 -25.64 0.94
N SER A 85 -33.88 -24.36 1.04
CA SER A 85 -32.67 -23.90 1.72
C SER A 85 -32.72 -24.24 3.21
N ILE A 86 -31.58 -24.60 3.82
CA ILE A 86 -31.53 -24.75 5.29
C ILE A 86 -31.59 -23.39 6.02
N ILE A 87 -31.50 -22.29 5.27
CA ILE A 87 -31.72 -20.93 5.74
C ILE A 87 -32.97 -20.38 5.06
N GLU A 88 -34.02 -20.14 5.84
CA GLU A 88 -35.25 -19.49 5.39
C GLU A 88 -35.62 -18.36 6.33
N GLU A 89 -36.14 -17.27 5.77
CA GLU A 89 -36.46 -16.04 6.51
C GLU A 89 -35.34 -15.56 7.46
N ARG A 90 -34.07 -15.79 7.07
CA ARG A 90 -32.87 -15.43 7.86
C ARG A 90 -32.74 -16.17 9.20
N CYS A 91 -33.29 -17.39 9.29
CA CYS A 91 -33.04 -18.37 10.36
C CYS A 91 -32.63 -19.72 9.78
N LEU A 92 -32.00 -20.56 10.61
CA LEU A 92 -31.82 -21.98 10.28
C LEU A 92 -33.15 -22.71 10.42
N THR A 93 -33.48 -23.57 9.47
CA THR A 93 -34.69 -24.44 9.51
C THR A 93 -34.42 -25.79 10.16
N ILE A 94 -33.15 -26.15 10.32
CA ILE A 94 -32.69 -27.43 10.89
C ILE A 94 -32.64 -27.46 12.42
N ILE A 95 -32.92 -26.34 13.08
CA ILE A 95 -32.93 -26.22 14.54
C ILE A 95 -34.03 -25.26 14.97
N ASP A 96 -34.73 -25.58 16.05
CA ASP A 96 -35.87 -24.79 16.51
C ASP A 96 -35.47 -23.35 16.85
N CYS A 97 -36.34 -22.39 16.50
CA CYS A 97 -36.21 -21.00 16.92
C CYS A 97 -36.90 -20.82 18.29
N PRO A 98 -36.15 -20.66 19.39
CA PRO A 98 -36.74 -20.63 20.73
C PRO A 98 -37.52 -19.34 20.98
N SER A 99 -38.65 -19.46 21.69
CA SER A 99 -39.44 -18.31 22.19
C SER A 99 -38.66 -17.55 23.27
N VAL A 100 -38.71 -16.22 23.22
CA VAL A 100 -37.79 -15.34 23.97
C VAL A 100 -38.58 -14.43 24.92
N GLU A 101 -39.01 -14.95 26.05
CA GLU A 101 -39.77 -14.14 27.02
C GLU A 101 -38.89 -13.42 28.05
N ASN A 102 -37.67 -13.90 28.34
CA ASN A 102 -36.81 -13.34 29.41
C ASN A 102 -35.31 -13.32 29.06
N VAL A 103 -34.92 -12.75 27.92
CA VAL A 103 -33.53 -12.77 27.45
C VAL A 103 -33.08 -11.37 27.03
N LYS A 104 -31.78 -11.08 27.22
CA LYS A 104 -31.13 -9.83 26.80
C LYS A 104 -31.42 -9.53 25.33
N ARG A 105 -32.26 -8.52 25.08
CA ARG A 105 -32.61 -8.04 23.75
C ARG A 105 -31.49 -7.14 23.24
N LEU A 106 -30.85 -7.53 22.15
CA LEU A 106 -29.79 -6.76 21.51
C LEU A 106 -30.29 -6.22 20.18
N THR A 107 -30.02 -4.94 19.93
CA THR A 107 -30.23 -4.34 18.62
C THR A 107 -29.15 -4.80 17.64
N LYS A 108 -29.42 -4.71 16.33
CA LYS A 108 -28.40 -4.99 15.28
C LYS A 108 -27.13 -4.17 15.48
N GLN A 109 -27.25 -2.94 15.97
CA GLN A 109 -26.11 -2.07 16.25
C GLN A 109 -25.26 -2.61 17.41
N GLN A 110 -25.89 -3.00 18.52
CA GLN A 110 -25.18 -3.61 19.66
C GLN A 110 -24.55 -4.96 19.31
N MET A 111 -25.22 -5.80 18.51
CA MET A 111 -24.63 -7.05 18.02
C MET A 111 -23.43 -6.77 17.09
N THR A 112 -23.52 -5.72 16.27
CA THR A 112 -22.40 -5.26 15.43
C THR A 112 -21.23 -4.82 16.29
N GLU A 113 -21.48 -4.06 17.36
CA GLU A 113 -20.46 -3.60 18.30
C GLU A 113 -19.80 -4.79 19.04
N ILE A 114 -20.57 -5.80 19.45
CA ILE A 114 -20.03 -7.02 20.10
C ILE A 114 -19.13 -7.80 19.13
N GLU A 115 -19.52 -7.96 17.87
CA GLU A 115 -18.66 -8.57 16.84
C GLU A 115 -17.41 -7.73 16.56
N GLU A 116 -17.52 -6.41 16.65
CA GLU A 116 -16.40 -5.50 16.50
C GLU A 116 -15.48 -5.48 17.71
N GLN A 117 -15.98 -5.68 18.94
CA GLN A 117 -15.19 -5.83 20.17
C GLN A 117 -14.49 -7.20 20.25
N CYS A 118 -15.13 -8.26 19.75
CA CYS A 118 -14.53 -9.59 19.63
C CYS A 118 -13.44 -9.69 18.55
N SER A 119 -13.33 -8.68 17.68
CA SER A 119 -12.23 -8.57 16.73
C SER A 119 -11.11 -7.72 17.34
N TYR A 120 -9.90 -8.29 17.42
CA TYR A 120 -8.65 -7.66 17.88
C TYR A 120 -8.67 -6.12 17.86
N VAL A 121 -8.65 -5.48 19.05
CA VAL A 121 -8.57 -4.02 19.16
C VAL A 121 -7.22 -3.58 18.59
N LEU A 122 -7.26 -2.88 17.46
CA LEU A 122 -6.05 -2.35 16.84
C LEU A 122 -5.51 -1.16 17.65
N PRO A 123 -4.19 -1.08 17.89
CA PRO A 123 -3.61 0.07 18.57
C PRO A 123 -3.76 1.33 17.72
N CYS A 124 -3.93 2.48 18.36
CA CYS A 124 -4.07 3.77 17.68
C CYS A 124 -2.72 4.49 17.54
N VAL A 125 -2.53 5.15 16.40
CA VAL A 125 -1.41 6.07 16.18
C VAL A 125 -1.49 7.23 17.18
N LYS A 126 -0.38 7.48 17.88
CA LYS A 126 -0.23 8.58 18.84
C LYS A 126 0.49 9.76 18.19
N PRO A 127 0.34 10.99 18.70
CA PRO A 127 1.12 12.12 18.21
C PRO A 127 2.63 11.93 18.42
N LYS A 128 3.01 11.51 19.64
CA LYS A 128 4.40 11.22 20.05
C LYS A 128 4.52 9.77 20.50
N PHE A 129 5.74 9.23 20.38
CA PHE A 129 6.02 7.83 20.69
C PHE A 129 7.33 7.65 21.45
N GLU A 130 7.41 6.58 22.23
CA GLU A 130 8.69 5.93 22.51
C GLU A 130 9.05 4.94 21.39
N ALA A 131 10.35 4.65 21.22
CA ALA A 131 10.84 3.95 20.04
C ALA A 131 10.29 2.51 19.90
N ASP A 132 10.18 1.77 21.01
CA ASP A 132 9.62 0.41 21.02
C ASP A 132 8.12 0.41 20.70
N GLU A 133 7.39 1.36 21.30
CA GLU A 133 5.96 1.53 21.09
C GLU A 133 5.65 1.88 19.62
N TYR A 134 6.45 2.76 19.02
CA TYR A 134 6.33 3.13 17.61
C TYR A 134 6.35 1.91 16.69
N VAL A 135 7.33 1.02 16.88
CA VAL A 135 7.47 -0.20 16.09
C VAL A 135 6.30 -1.14 16.34
N GLN A 136 5.89 -1.32 17.60
CA GLN A 136 4.79 -2.22 17.95
C GLN A 136 3.47 -1.78 17.30
N ILE A 137 3.11 -0.50 17.43
CA ILE A 137 1.86 0.04 16.93
C ILE A 137 1.82 -0.02 15.39
N PHE A 138 2.85 0.50 14.71
CA PHE A 138 2.86 0.48 13.25
C PHE A 138 2.97 -0.93 12.69
N SER A 139 3.68 -1.86 13.34
CA SER A 139 3.74 -3.26 12.89
C SER A 139 2.37 -3.94 12.94
N ALA A 140 1.59 -3.71 14.01
CA ALA A 140 0.23 -4.25 14.12
C ALA A 140 -0.69 -3.71 13.02
N LEU A 141 -0.60 -2.40 12.73
CA LEU A 141 -1.40 -1.75 11.68
C LEU A 141 -1.00 -2.23 10.28
N ILE A 142 0.30 -2.35 10.00
CA ILE A 142 0.83 -2.89 8.75
C ILE A 142 0.33 -4.32 8.53
N ASN A 143 0.43 -5.19 9.54
CA ASN A 143 -0.01 -6.58 9.43
C ASN A 143 -1.52 -6.69 9.19
N ALA A 144 -2.32 -5.85 9.86
CA ALA A 144 -3.76 -5.83 9.69
C ALA A 144 -4.17 -5.36 8.27
N GLU A 145 -3.50 -4.34 7.73
CA GLU A 145 -3.75 -3.86 6.37
C GLU A 145 -3.27 -4.86 5.32
N CYS A 146 -2.08 -5.43 5.52
CA CYS A 146 -1.49 -6.49 4.68
C CYS A 146 -2.44 -7.69 4.56
N LYS A 147 -2.97 -8.17 5.68
CA LYS A 147 -3.97 -9.24 5.71
C LYS A 147 -5.22 -8.84 4.93
N LYS A 148 -5.73 -7.62 5.13
CA LYS A 148 -6.92 -7.13 4.43
C LYS A 148 -6.72 -7.08 2.92
N GLU A 149 -5.59 -6.58 2.45
CA GLU A 149 -5.29 -6.56 1.01
C GLU A 149 -5.17 -7.97 0.43
N LYS A 150 -4.47 -8.87 1.15
CA LYS A 150 -4.33 -10.27 0.75
C LYS A 150 -5.69 -10.94 0.60
N ASP A 151 -6.53 -10.87 1.64
CA ASP A 151 -7.86 -11.48 1.65
C ASP A 151 -8.73 -10.96 0.49
N ILE A 152 -8.64 -9.66 0.19
CA ILE A 152 -9.35 -9.05 -0.94
C ILE A 152 -8.80 -9.59 -2.26
N LYS A 153 -7.49 -9.50 -2.49
CA LYS A 153 -6.89 -9.88 -3.78
C LYS A 153 -7.02 -11.37 -4.05
N GLU A 154 -6.90 -12.24 -3.05
CA GLU A 154 -7.11 -13.69 -3.19
C GLU A 154 -8.58 -14.06 -3.41
N SER A 155 -9.52 -13.22 -2.98
CA SER A 155 -10.95 -13.42 -3.29
C SER A 155 -11.31 -13.10 -4.75
N LEU A 156 -10.44 -12.39 -5.47
CA LEU A 156 -10.62 -12.08 -6.89
C LEU A 156 -10.28 -13.31 -7.75
N LYS A 157 -11.26 -14.21 -7.89
CA LYS A 157 -11.18 -15.38 -8.77
C LYS A 157 -12.29 -15.33 -9.80
N GLN A 158 -11.92 -15.36 -11.08
CA GLN A 158 -12.87 -15.43 -12.20
C GLN A 158 -12.67 -16.73 -12.96
N THR A 159 -13.74 -17.51 -13.11
CA THR A 159 -13.74 -18.78 -13.85
C THR A 159 -14.28 -18.59 -15.26
N ASN A 160 -14.01 -19.55 -16.15
CA ASN A 160 -14.46 -19.57 -17.54
C ASN A 160 -14.07 -18.31 -18.34
N VAL A 161 -12.88 -17.79 -18.11
CA VAL A 161 -12.34 -16.64 -18.83
C VAL A 161 -11.91 -17.06 -20.24
N VAL A 162 -12.25 -16.19 -21.20
CA VAL A 162 -11.81 -16.26 -22.59
C VAL A 162 -10.67 -15.26 -22.76
N VAL A 163 -9.57 -15.72 -23.35
CA VAL A 163 -8.37 -14.92 -23.59
C VAL A 163 -8.15 -14.80 -25.10
N ARG A 164 -8.04 -13.57 -25.58
CA ARG A 164 -7.60 -13.24 -26.93
C ARG A 164 -6.08 -13.09 -26.93
N TRP A 165 -5.38 -13.94 -27.66
CA TRP A 165 -3.92 -13.93 -27.73
C TRP A 165 -3.42 -13.07 -28.90
N GLU A 166 -2.31 -12.37 -28.69
CA GLU A 166 -1.62 -11.50 -29.64
C GLU A 166 -0.11 -11.77 -29.57
N ASN A 167 0.51 -11.99 -30.74
CA ASN A 167 1.96 -12.20 -30.89
C ASN A 167 2.56 -13.28 -29.97
N MET A 168 1.77 -14.31 -29.60
CA MET A 168 2.14 -15.40 -28.69
C MET A 168 2.65 -14.95 -27.30
N LYS A 169 2.53 -13.66 -26.98
CA LYS A 169 3.17 -13.02 -25.81
C LYS A 169 2.18 -12.19 -24.99
N TYR A 170 1.13 -11.70 -25.63
CA TYR A 170 0.13 -10.86 -24.98
C TYR A 170 -1.22 -11.56 -24.97
N GLY A 171 -1.88 -11.55 -23.82
CA GLY A 171 -3.25 -12.00 -23.67
C GLY A 171 -4.15 -10.83 -23.31
N HIS A 172 -5.39 -10.87 -23.80
CA HIS A 172 -6.43 -9.89 -23.49
C HIS A 172 -7.67 -10.59 -22.96
N PHE A 173 -8.23 -10.11 -21.86
CA PHE A 173 -9.45 -10.69 -21.27
C PHE A 173 -10.29 -9.63 -20.56
N TYR A 174 -11.58 -9.89 -20.44
CA TYR A 174 -12.50 -9.04 -19.69
C TYR A 174 -12.62 -9.52 -18.26
N PHE A 175 -12.37 -8.61 -17.31
CA PHE A 175 -12.56 -8.88 -15.90
C PHE A 175 -13.90 -8.28 -15.45
N HIS A 176 -14.88 -9.12 -15.12
CA HIS A 176 -16.19 -8.65 -14.68
C HIS A 176 -16.05 -8.01 -13.29
N ARG A 177 -16.13 -6.68 -13.23
CA ARG A 177 -16.03 -5.90 -12.00
C ARG A 177 -17.26 -6.15 -11.12
N ALA A 178 -17.10 -6.89 -10.02
CA ALA A 178 -18.15 -7.04 -9.00
C ALA A 178 -18.10 -5.91 -7.95
N ASP A 179 -16.94 -5.28 -7.71
CA ASP A 179 -16.75 -4.21 -6.72
C ASP A 179 -15.97 -3.03 -7.33
N ALA A 180 -16.53 -1.82 -7.24
CA ALA A 180 -16.00 -0.59 -7.84
C ALA A 180 -14.66 -0.11 -7.23
N ASP A 181 -14.25 -0.66 -6.08
CA ASP A 181 -13.14 -0.13 -5.29
C ASP A 181 -11.79 -0.82 -5.54
N LEU A 182 -11.73 -1.92 -6.31
CA LEU A 182 -10.46 -2.58 -6.64
C LEU A 182 -9.97 -2.28 -8.05
N LYS A 183 -8.90 -1.47 -8.12
CA LYS A 183 -8.14 -1.28 -9.35
C LYS A 183 -7.05 -2.36 -9.45
N ILE A 184 -7.12 -3.15 -10.51
CA ILE A 184 -5.97 -3.94 -10.99
C ILE A 184 -5.00 -2.94 -11.61
N ASN A 185 -3.74 -2.95 -11.17
CA ASN A 185 -2.74 -2.00 -11.63
C ASN A 185 -1.80 -2.64 -12.65
N VAL A 186 -1.22 -1.82 -13.52
CA VAL A 186 -0.10 -2.25 -14.38
C VAL A 186 1.07 -2.75 -13.54
N GLY A 187 1.54 -3.95 -13.86
CA GLY A 187 2.57 -4.69 -13.13
C GLY A 187 2.05 -5.63 -12.04
N ASP A 188 0.73 -5.72 -11.86
CA ASP A 188 0.10 -6.76 -11.04
C ASP A 188 0.30 -8.14 -11.70
N GLU A 189 0.53 -9.17 -10.89
CA GLU A 189 0.81 -10.52 -11.36
C GLU A 189 -0.45 -11.37 -11.31
N ILE A 190 -0.69 -12.11 -12.39
CA ILE A 190 -1.87 -12.95 -12.54
C ILE A 190 -1.46 -14.38 -12.89
N LYS A 191 -2.28 -15.32 -12.44
CA LYS A 191 -2.18 -16.74 -12.74
C LYS A 191 -3.43 -17.17 -13.50
N LEU A 192 -3.24 -17.77 -14.67
CA LEU A 192 -4.29 -18.40 -15.44
C LEU A 192 -4.13 -19.91 -15.34
N THR A 193 -5.17 -20.59 -14.85
CA THR A 193 -5.22 -22.06 -14.80
C THR A 193 -6.25 -22.55 -15.81
N HIS A 194 -5.81 -23.27 -16.84
CA HIS A 194 -6.69 -23.87 -17.85
C HIS A 194 -7.29 -25.19 -17.36
N LYS A 195 -8.45 -25.57 -17.88
CA LYS A 195 -9.12 -26.85 -17.57
C LYS A 195 -8.28 -28.10 -17.86
N SER A 196 -7.30 -28.02 -18.77
CA SER A 196 -6.35 -29.12 -19.06
C SER A 196 -5.21 -29.26 -18.04
N GLY A 197 -5.14 -28.38 -17.03
CA GLY A 197 -4.04 -28.33 -16.06
C GLY A 197 -2.88 -27.41 -16.45
N LEU A 198 -2.92 -26.76 -17.62
CA LEU A 198 -1.92 -25.77 -18.02
C LEU A 198 -1.99 -24.53 -17.10
N ILE A 199 -0.85 -24.12 -16.57
CA ILE A 199 -0.70 -22.92 -15.73
C ILE A 199 0.14 -21.90 -16.50
N ILE A 200 -0.38 -20.68 -16.60
CA ILE A 200 0.29 -19.55 -17.22
C ILE A 200 0.39 -18.44 -16.18
N THR A 201 1.57 -17.83 -16.05
CA THR A 201 1.80 -16.64 -15.23
C THR A 201 2.18 -15.46 -16.10
N GLY A 202 1.89 -14.26 -15.62
CA GLY A 202 2.20 -13.04 -16.34
C GLY A 202 1.86 -11.80 -15.56
N PHE A 203 2.14 -10.64 -16.18
CA PHE A 203 1.93 -9.33 -15.58
C PHE A 203 0.99 -8.47 -16.41
N ILE A 204 0.16 -7.67 -15.75
CA ILE A 204 -0.69 -6.67 -16.42
C ILE A 204 0.21 -5.62 -17.07
N SER A 205 0.05 -5.43 -18.39
CA SER A 205 0.97 -4.62 -19.20
C SER A 205 0.37 -3.29 -19.67
N ASN A 206 -0.96 -3.15 -19.70
CA ASN A 206 -1.60 -1.91 -20.15
C ASN A 206 -2.72 -1.45 -19.20
N ASP A 207 -2.83 -0.14 -19.04
CA ASP A 207 -3.94 0.53 -18.35
C ASP A 207 -4.90 1.03 -19.43
N SER A 208 -5.49 0.10 -20.18
CA SER A 208 -6.56 0.49 -21.10
C SER A 208 -7.77 0.90 -20.26
N PHE A 209 -8.31 2.11 -20.48
CA PHE A 209 -9.54 2.60 -19.83
C PHE A 209 -10.79 1.74 -20.15
N THR A 210 -10.62 0.69 -20.95
CA THR A 210 -11.62 -0.32 -21.28
C THR A 210 -11.67 -1.43 -20.23
N GLU A 211 -12.78 -2.16 -20.16
CA GLU A 211 -12.91 -3.35 -19.30
C GLU A 211 -12.01 -4.53 -19.72
N GLU A 212 -11.39 -4.46 -20.90
CA GLU A 212 -10.40 -5.41 -21.40
C GLU A 212 -9.02 -5.12 -20.78
N LEU A 213 -8.49 -6.09 -20.04
CA LEU A 213 -7.16 -6.07 -19.48
C LEU A 213 -6.17 -6.76 -20.42
N LYS A 214 -5.04 -6.09 -20.68
CA LYS A 214 -3.90 -6.66 -21.39
C LYS A 214 -2.85 -7.16 -20.40
N PHE A 215 -2.41 -8.39 -20.57
CA PHE A 215 -1.31 -8.98 -19.80
C PHE A 215 -0.24 -9.56 -20.71
N GLU A 216 1.00 -9.59 -20.22
CA GLU A 216 2.17 -10.20 -20.86
C GLU A 216 2.49 -11.50 -20.12
N VAL A 217 2.66 -12.60 -20.86
CA VAL A 217 3.03 -13.90 -20.28
C VAL A 217 4.53 -14.02 -20.07
N ASP A 218 4.92 -14.75 -19.02
CA ASP A 218 6.33 -15.00 -18.71
C ASP A 218 7.01 -15.87 -19.78
N ILE A 219 6.27 -16.83 -20.34
CA ILE A 219 6.73 -17.76 -21.37
C ILE A 219 5.88 -17.48 -22.62
N PRO A 220 6.47 -17.03 -23.75
CA PRO A 220 5.73 -16.92 -25.00
C PRO A 220 5.34 -18.30 -25.55
N GLY A 221 4.16 -18.42 -26.13
CA GLY A 221 3.70 -19.67 -26.71
C GLY A 221 2.29 -19.61 -27.28
N GLU A 222 1.87 -20.73 -27.87
CA GLU A 222 0.50 -20.92 -28.31
C GLU A 222 -0.34 -21.48 -27.15
N TYR A 223 -1.45 -20.79 -26.87
CA TYR A 223 -2.29 -21.06 -25.73
C TYR A 223 -3.76 -21.22 -26.15
N PRO A 224 -4.53 -22.10 -25.48
CA PRO A 224 -5.98 -22.20 -25.69
C PRO A 224 -6.69 -20.84 -25.59
N ARG A 225 -7.84 -20.66 -26.24
CA ARG A 225 -8.59 -19.40 -26.18
C ARG A 225 -9.54 -19.29 -25.00
N SER A 226 -9.99 -20.40 -24.42
CA SER A 226 -11.08 -20.41 -23.43
C SER A 226 -10.86 -21.47 -22.37
N GLY A 227 -11.58 -21.35 -21.25
CA GLY A 227 -11.52 -22.35 -20.18
C GLY A 227 -10.45 -22.04 -19.14
N TYR A 228 -10.10 -20.76 -18.98
CA TYR A 228 -9.20 -20.31 -17.93
C TYR A 228 -9.94 -19.95 -16.66
N THR A 229 -9.26 -20.15 -15.55
CA THR A 229 -9.55 -19.53 -14.27
C THR A 229 -8.44 -18.54 -13.97
N VAL A 230 -8.80 -17.27 -13.84
CA VAL A 230 -7.87 -16.18 -13.53
C VAL A 230 -7.87 -15.95 -12.02
N GLU A 231 -6.68 -16.00 -11.44
CA GLU A 231 -6.41 -15.74 -10.03
C GLU A 231 -5.33 -14.66 -9.92
N TYR A 232 -5.48 -13.76 -8.96
CA TYR A 232 -4.47 -12.75 -8.67
C TYR A 232 -3.37 -13.32 -7.78
N ILE A 233 -2.10 -13.11 -8.13
CA ILE A 233 -0.97 -13.47 -7.26
C ILE A 233 -0.64 -12.28 -6.35
N TRP A 234 -1.08 -12.35 -5.10
CA TRP A 234 -0.77 -11.32 -4.12
C TRP A 234 0.69 -11.41 -3.66
N ARG A 235 1.36 -10.24 -3.60
CA ARG A 235 2.70 -10.11 -3.03
C ARG A 235 2.78 -8.97 -2.03
N GLY A 236 3.14 -9.28 -0.79
CA GLY A 236 3.26 -8.33 0.33
C GLY A 236 4.53 -7.49 0.36
N VAL A 237 5.28 -7.35 -0.74
CA VAL A 237 6.61 -6.71 -0.78
C VAL A 237 6.60 -5.29 -0.18
N CYS A 238 5.52 -4.55 -0.40
CA CYS A 238 5.35 -3.21 0.18
C CYS A 238 5.37 -3.25 1.72
N TYR A 239 4.54 -4.12 2.32
CA TYR A 239 4.43 -4.30 3.76
C TYR A 239 5.68 -4.91 4.38
N GLU A 240 6.30 -5.89 3.72
CA GLU A 240 7.58 -6.47 4.14
C GLU A 240 8.67 -5.40 4.25
N ARG A 241 8.75 -4.47 3.28
CA ARG A 241 9.71 -3.36 3.30
C ARG A 241 9.39 -2.34 4.38
N MET A 242 8.12 -2.06 4.66
CA MET A 242 7.72 -1.20 5.78
C MET A 242 8.18 -1.81 7.12
N LEU A 243 7.85 -3.08 7.38
CA LEU A 243 8.24 -3.79 8.61
C LEU A 243 9.76 -3.88 8.75
N TRP A 244 10.45 -4.23 7.67
CA TRP A 244 11.91 -4.25 7.64
C TRP A 244 12.49 -2.88 7.99
N ALA A 245 11.95 -1.80 7.43
CA ALA A 245 12.45 -0.46 7.67
C ALA A 245 12.25 -0.02 9.12
N LEU A 246 11.07 -0.26 9.68
CA LEU A 246 10.77 0.01 11.09
C LEU A 246 11.76 -0.70 12.01
N ASN A 247 11.94 -2.01 11.82
CA ASN A 247 12.85 -2.81 12.63
C ASN A 247 14.32 -2.38 12.47
N LYS A 248 14.76 -2.09 11.24
CA LYS A 248 16.13 -1.65 10.96
C LYS A 248 16.43 -0.28 11.57
N LEU A 249 15.48 0.67 11.47
CA LEU A 249 15.64 2.00 12.04
C LEU A 249 15.67 1.94 13.58
N HIS A 250 14.76 1.17 14.17
CA HIS A 250 14.71 0.94 15.61
C HIS A 250 15.99 0.29 16.15
N ALA A 251 16.49 -0.76 15.50
CA ALA A 251 17.74 -1.40 15.88
C ALA A 251 18.95 -0.47 15.74
N THR A 252 18.93 0.45 14.77
CA THR A 252 19.98 1.45 14.58
C THR A 252 19.92 2.53 15.66
N TYR A 253 18.71 2.92 16.06
CA TYR A 253 18.47 3.88 17.15
C TYR A 253 18.96 3.33 18.49
N LYS A 254 18.60 2.09 18.85
CA LYS A 254 19.05 1.45 20.11
C LYS A 254 20.57 1.29 20.23
N ARG A 255 21.29 1.20 19.11
CA ARG A 255 22.75 1.06 19.08
C ARG A 255 23.50 2.38 19.22
N LYS A 256 22.86 3.53 19.01
CA LYS A 256 23.53 4.84 19.10
C LYS A 256 23.59 5.29 20.56
N MET A 257 24.80 5.62 21.02
CA MET A 257 25.08 6.23 22.33
C MET A 257 25.41 7.74 22.22
N SER A 258 24.97 8.41 21.16
CA SER A 258 25.32 9.82 20.91
C SER A 258 24.26 10.77 21.49
N ASP A 259 24.72 11.87 22.10
CA ASP A 259 23.88 12.96 22.62
C ASP A 259 23.17 13.78 21.52
N ASP A 260 23.53 13.56 20.25
CA ASP A 260 23.07 14.36 19.13
C ASP A 260 21.74 13.84 18.59
N ILE A 261 20.67 14.66 18.66
CA ILE A 261 19.30 14.25 18.32
C ILE A 261 19.26 13.69 16.89
N SER A 262 18.90 12.42 16.77
CA SER A 262 18.78 11.76 15.47
C SER A 262 17.50 12.17 14.74
N VAL A 263 17.46 12.04 13.40
CA VAL A 263 16.23 12.24 12.61
C VAL A 263 15.09 11.38 13.13
N PHE A 264 15.37 10.14 13.55
CA PHE A 264 14.36 9.25 14.11
C PHE A 264 13.83 9.75 15.46
N GLU A 265 14.69 10.24 16.35
CA GLU A 265 14.25 10.82 17.61
C GLU A 265 13.40 12.08 17.40
N TYR A 266 13.76 12.91 16.41
CA TYR A 266 12.93 14.04 16.01
C TYR A 266 11.55 13.57 15.52
N ILE A 267 11.51 12.53 14.68
CA ILE A 267 10.25 11.93 14.19
C ILE A 267 9.37 11.46 15.36
N LEU A 268 9.96 10.88 16.40
CA LEU A 268 9.21 10.35 17.55
C LEU A 268 8.68 11.45 18.48
N LYS A 269 9.48 12.50 18.73
CA LYS A 269 9.23 13.47 19.84
C LYS A 269 9.01 14.92 19.41
N GLY A 270 9.42 15.32 18.21
CA GLY A 270 9.32 16.69 17.69
C GLY A 270 10.23 17.69 18.44
N LYS A 271 11.41 17.25 18.92
CA LYS A 271 12.31 18.10 19.70
C LYS A 271 12.83 19.29 18.87
N LYS A 272 13.05 20.45 19.52
CA LYS A 272 13.64 21.61 18.83
C LYS A 272 15.08 21.31 18.38
N GLU A 273 15.41 21.71 17.16
CA GLU A 273 16.73 21.52 16.55
C GLU A 273 17.55 22.81 16.57
N HIS A 274 18.88 22.67 16.67
CA HIS A 274 19.81 23.76 16.38
C HIS A 274 19.81 24.06 14.89
N ILE A 275 19.56 25.33 14.55
CA ILE A 275 19.57 25.82 13.18
C ILE A 275 21.02 26.13 12.80
N ARG A 276 21.51 25.51 11.72
CA ARG A 276 22.83 25.83 11.18
C ARG A 276 22.75 27.13 10.37
N ASN A 277 23.80 27.96 10.46
CA ASN A 277 23.97 29.05 9.52
C ASN A 277 24.26 28.49 8.12
N VAL A 278 23.58 29.03 7.11
CA VAL A 278 23.72 28.62 5.72
C VAL A 278 23.94 29.88 4.91
N ASP A 279 25.05 29.90 4.15
CA ASP A 279 25.32 30.91 3.12
C ASP A 279 24.19 30.98 2.08
N ASP A 280 24.23 31.99 1.22
CA ASP A 280 23.22 32.18 0.19
C ASP A 280 23.07 30.98 -0.76
N ILE A 281 21.85 30.84 -1.25
CA ILE A 281 21.47 29.77 -2.17
C ILE A 281 22.11 30.04 -3.53
N LEU A 282 22.71 28.99 -4.11
CA LEU A 282 23.18 28.99 -5.48
C LEU A 282 22.01 28.96 -6.45
N MET A 283 22.08 29.78 -7.50
CA MET A 283 21.15 29.68 -8.62
C MET A 283 21.25 28.28 -9.24
N SER A 284 20.11 27.61 -9.36
CA SER A 284 20.04 26.28 -9.96
C SER A 284 20.01 26.44 -11.49
N PRO A 285 20.99 25.90 -12.23
CA PRO A 285 21.02 26.01 -13.69
C PRO A 285 19.77 25.46 -14.34
N ASN A 286 19.31 26.09 -15.43
CA ASN A 286 18.15 25.67 -16.23
C ASN A 286 16.82 25.51 -15.46
N LEU A 287 16.73 26.07 -14.26
CA LEU A 287 15.50 26.17 -13.48
C LEU A 287 15.07 27.63 -13.35
N PRO A 288 13.75 27.91 -13.27
CA PRO A 288 13.25 29.25 -12.98
C PRO A 288 13.82 29.83 -11.67
N LYS A 289 13.96 31.15 -11.61
CA LYS A 289 14.35 31.86 -10.38
C LYS A 289 13.30 31.62 -9.29
N LEU A 290 13.77 31.32 -8.08
CA LEU A 290 12.91 31.14 -6.92
C LEU A 290 12.35 32.49 -6.45
N ASN A 291 11.08 32.48 -6.00
CA ASN A 291 10.52 33.60 -5.24
C ASN A 291 10.97 33.54 -3.76
N LYS A 292 10.65 34.59 -2.98
CA LYS A 292 11.05 34.70 -1.56
C LYS A 292 10.59 33.54 -0.68
N PHE A 293 9.36 33.05 -0.87
CA PHE A 293 8.81 31.93 -0.09
C PHE A 293 9.55 30.62 -0.39
N GLN A 294 9.77 30.37 -1.69
CA GLN A 294 10.54 29.22 -2.18
C GLN A 294 11.99 29.27 -1.70
N GLU A 295 12.64 30.44 -1.76
CA GLU A 295 14.01 30.64 -1.29
C GLU A 295 14.13 30.39 0.23
N THR A 296 13.16 30.90 1.00
CA THR A 296 13.10 30.69 2.46
C THR A 296 12.96 29.20 2.79
N ALA A 297 12.10 28.46 2.06
CA ALA A 297 11.93 27.03 2.23
C ALA A 297 13.22 26.24 1.91
N VAL A 298 13.95 26.60 0.85
CA VAL A 298 15.24 25.98 0.52
C VAL A 298 16.30 26.29 1.59
N LYS A 299 16.41 27.54 2.06
CA LYS A 299 17.33 27.94 3.15
C LYS A 299 17.04 27.15 4.43
N ALA A 300 15.76 26.98 4.76
CA ALA A 300 15.34 26.17 5.90
C ALA A 300 15.72 24.69 5.74
N ALA A 301 15.44 24.10 4.58
CA ALA A 301 15.77 22.71 4.29
C ALA A 301 17.29 22.44 4.37
N LEU A 302 18.13 23.40 3.97
CA LEU A 302 19.59 23.31 4.09
C LEU A 302 20.07 23.44 5.55
N SER A 303 19.42 24.24 6.38
CA SER A 303 19.85 24.56 7.75
C SER A 303 19.40 23.56 8.82
N ARG A 304 18.29 22.86 8.63
CA ARG A 304 17.63 22.00 9.66
C ARG A 304 17.84 20.50 9.41
N LYS A 305 17.74 19.63 10.42
CA LYS A 305 17.79 18.18 10.21
C LYS A 305 16.46 17.67 9.68
N VAL A 306 15.32 18.17 10.16
CA VAL A 306 13.98 17.85 9.61
C VAL A 306 13.28 19.12 9.12
N THR A 307 12.71 19.08 7.92
CA THR A 307 11.97 20.22 7.35
C THR A 307 10.70 19.74 6.67
N LEU A 308 9.58 20.43 6.95
CA LEU A 308 8.32 20.27 6.26
C LEU A 308 8.14 21.44 5.29
N ILE A 309 7.90 21.16 4.03
CA ILE A 309 7.55 22.17 3.01
C ILE A 309 6.13 21.88 2.56
N GLN A 310 5.21 22.79 2.89
CA GLN A 310 3.84 22.73 2.41
C GLN A 310 3.73 23.53 1.12
N GLY A 311 3.32 22.87 0.04
CA GLY A 311 3.10 23.56 -1.22
C GLY A 311 1.71 23.27 -1.80
N PRO A 312 0.80 24.24 -1.75
CA PRO A 312 -0.48 24.16 -2.44
C PRO A 312 -0.34 23.93 -3.96
N PRO A 313 -1.43 23.60 -4.67
CA PRO A 313 -1.40 23.38 -6.13
C PRO A 313 -0.79 24.58 -6.88
N GLY A 314 0.13 24.32 -7.81
CA GLY A 314 0.71 25.37 -8.65
C GLY A 314 1.82 26.22 -8.02
N THR A 315 2.17 26.00 -6.75
CA THR A 315 3.14 26.85 -6.01
C THR A 315 4.62 26.51 -6.24
N GLY A 316 4.88 25.52 -7.07
CA GLY A 316 6.24 25.12 -7.44
C GLY A 316 6.93 24.16 -6.48
N LYS A 317 6.20 23.29 -5.76
CA LYS A 317 6.77 22.20 -4.92
C LYS A 317 7.98 21.51 -5.56
N THR A 318 7.78 20.95 -6.76
CA THR A 318 8.83 20.20 -7.48
C THR A 318 10.01 21.09 -7.89
N LEU A 319 9.79 22.40 -8.11
CA LEU A 319 10.87 23.36 -8.35
C LEU A 319 11.71 23.54 -7.09
N VAL A 320 11.07 23.76 -5.94
CA VAL A 320 11.73 23.87 -4.63
C VAL A 320 12.51 22.60 -4.30
N SER A 321 11.91 21.42 -4.50
CA SER A 321 12.57 20.13 -4.31
C SER A 321 13.84 20.01 -5.16
N ALA A 322 13.76 20.32 -6.46
CA ALA A 322 14.92 20.25 -7.36
C ALA A 322 16.02 21.26 -6.99
N SER A 323 15.65 22.52 -6.67
CA SER A 323 16.60 23.54 -6.24
C SER A 323 17.27 23.22 -4.91
N PHE A 324 16.55 22.63 -3.96
CA PHE A 324 17.13 22.12 -2.72
C PHE A 324 18.16 21.02 -2.99
N VAL A 325 17.80 20.01 -3.80
CA VAL A 325 18.70 18.90 -4.14
C VAL A 325 19.99 19.42 -4.78
N TYR A 326 19.87 20.33 -5.76
CA TYR A 326 21.02 20.97 -6.38
C TYR A 326 21.94 21.67 -5.37
N ASN A 327 21.36 22.52 -4.53
CA ASN A 327 22.12 23.25 -3.52
C ASN A 327 22.79 22.33 -2.50
N TYR A 328 22.08 21.28 -2.06
CA TYR A 328 22.64 20.32 -1.11
C TYR A 328 23.84 19.57 -1.72
N VAL A 329 23.72 19.09 -2.95
CA VAL A 329 24.82 18.38 -3.64
C VAL A 329 26.02 19.29 -3.84
N LYS A 330 25.81 20.52 -4.32
CA LYS A 330 26.92 21.46 -4.57
C LYS A 330 27.63 21.90 -3.29
N LYS A 331 26.89 22.08 -2.20
CA LYS A 331 27.45 22.57 -0.92
C LYS A 331 28.12 21.46 -0.11
N TYR A 332 27.53 20.28 -0.03
CA TYR A 332 27.97 19.22 0.89
C TYR A 332 28.65 18.04 0.18
N LYS A 333 28.68 18.02 -1.17
CA LYS A 333 29.18 16.89 -1.98
C LYS A 333 28.60 15.52 -1.58
N GLY A 334 27.43 15.53 -0.94
CA GLY A 334 26.76 14.34 -0.41
C GLY A 334 25.76 13.77 -1.41
N LYS A 335 25.58 12.45 -1.38
CA LYS A 335 24.57 11.75 -2.18
C LYS A 335 23.18 11.98 -1.59
N VAL A 336 22.21 12.33 -2.44
CA VAL A 336 20.82 12.56 -2.04
C VAL A 336 19.94 11.42 -2.53
N LEU A 337 19.11 10.87 -1.65
CA LEU A 337 18.03 9.95 -2.02
C LEU A 337 16.73 10.74 -2.11
N VAL A 338 16.16 10.77 -3.31
CA VAL A 338 14.90 11.46 -3.59
C VAL A 338 13.84 10.40 -3.83
N VAL A 339 12.76 10.46 -3.07
CA VAL A 339 11.65 9.51 -3.20
C VAL A 339 10.30 10.19 -3.29
N ALA A 340 9.34 9.49 -3.90
CA ALA A 340 7.93 9.85 -3.88
C ALA A 340 7.07 8.57 -3.89
N PRO A 341 5.81 8.62 -3.48
CA PRO A 341 4.94 7.44 -3.46
C PRO A 341 4.57 6.91 -4.85
N SER A 342 4.42 7.79 -5.85
CA SER A 342 4.02 7.42 -7.21
C SER A 342 5.18 7.53 -8.21
N ASN A 343 5.20 6.66 -9.23
CA ASN A 343 6.24 6.71 -10.27
C ASN A 343 6.21 8.04 -11.04
N THR A 344 5.02 8.54 -11.39
CA THR A 344 4.86 9.81 -12.11
C THR A 344 5.48 10.98 -11.35
N ALA A 345 5.29 11.05 -10.02
CA ALA A 345 5.91 12.09 -9.19
C ALA A 345 7.45 11.96 -9.18
N VAL A 346 7.97 10.74 -9.06
CA VAL A 346 9.43 10.49 -9.14
C VAL A 346 9.98 10.91 -10.49
N ASP A 347 9.32 10.56 -11.60
CA ASP A 347 9.81 10.83 -12.95
C ASP A 347 9.81 12.34 -13.25
N GLN A 348 8.76 13.07 -12.86
CA GLN A 348 8.70 14.53 -12.96
C GLN A 348 9.83 15.21 -12.19
N LEU A 349 10.09 14.79 -10.96
CA LEU A 349 11.16 15.34 -10.14
C LEU A 349 12.55 14.95 -10.69
N THR A 350 12.71 13.71 -11.18
CA THR A 350 13.93 13.23 -11.82
C THR A 350 14.33 14.12 -12.99
N LEU A 351 13.38 14.41 -13.90
CA LEU A 351 13.64 15.26 -15.05
C LEU A 351 14.02 16.69 -14.65
N LYS A 352 13.35 17.26 -13.63
CA LYS A 352 13.70 18.60 -13.13
C LYS A 352 15.10 18.66 -12.51
N ILE A 353 15.49 17.65 -11.72
CA ILE A 353 16.83 17.58 -11.13
C ILE A 353 17.87 17.40 -12.25
N HIS A 354 17.60 16.54 -13.23
CA HIS A 354 18.51 16.32 -14.36
C HIS A 354 18.82 17.61 -15.13
N LYS A 355 17.83 18.49 -15.34
CA LYS A 355 18.03 19.80 -15.99
C LYS A 355 19.10 20.67 -15.31
N THR A 356 19.35 20.48 -14.02
CA THR A 356 20.39 21.23 -13.29
C THR A 356 21.82 20.79 -13.61
N GLY A 357 21.99 19.72 -14.39
CA GLY A 357 23.29 19.14 -14.75
C GLY A 357 23.87 18.19 -13.71
N LEU A 358 23.09 17.79 -12.70
CA LEU A 358 23.49 16.76 -11.74
C LEU A 358 23.44 15.36 -12.37
N ARG A 359 24.31 14.46 -11.89
CA ARG A 359 24.26 13.02 -12.24
C ARG A 359 23.13 12.35 -11.47
N VAL A 360 21.98 12.24 -12.11
CA VAL A 360 20.77 11.63 -11.56
C VAL A 360 20.62 10.20 -12.08
N LEU A 361 20.29 9.27 -11.19
CA LEU A 361 20.01 7.88 -11.55
C LEU A 361 18.64 7.44 -11.02
N ARG A 362 17.75 7.02 -11.92
CA ARG A 362 16.39 6.57 -11.64
C ARG A 362 16.36 5.06 -11.40
N VAL A 363 16.02 4.63 -10.19
CA VAL A 363 15.90 3.20 -9.84
C VAL A 363 14.44 2.79 -9.80
N MET A 364 14.04 1.85 -10.66
CA MET A 364 12.66 1.35 -10.79
C MET A 364 12.53 -0.06 -10.22
N SER A 365 11.30 -0.57 -10.11
CA SER A 365 11.08 -2.00 -9.86
C SER A 365 11.30 -2.78 -11.15
N ARG A 366 11.75 -4.05 -11.06
CA ARG A 366 11.96 -4.93 -12.23
C ARG A 366 10.73 -5.00 -13.15
N ARG A 367 9.53 -5.00 -12.57
CA ARG A 367 8.26 -5.02 -13.29
C ARG A 367 7.99 -3.77 -14.14
N ARG A 368 8.69 -2.68 -13.88
CA ARG A 368 8.57 -1.40 -14.59
C ARG A 368 9.70 -1.15 -15.59
N GLU A 369 10.68 -2.05 -15.71
CA GLU A 369 11.80 -1.92 -16.67
C GLU A 369 11.34 -2.06 -18.14
N TYR A 370 10.09 -2.45 -18.36
CA TYR A 370 9.47 -2.59 -19.68
C TYR A 370 8.38 -1.55 -19.97
N THR A 371 8.06 -0.70 -18.98
CA THR A 371 7.11 0.40 -19.19
C THR A 371 7.82 1.63 -19.75
N HIS A 372 7.23 2.26 -20.75
CA HIS A 372 7.75 3.53 -21.29
C HIS A 372 7.67 4.63 -20.22
N SER A 373 8.77 5.37 -20.05
CA SER A 373 8.82 6.59 -19.24
C SER A 373 9.79 7.58 -19.89
N ASP A 374 9.47 8.87 -19.80
CA ASP A 374 10.27 9.97 -20.36
C ASP A 374 11.66 10.09 -19.71
N VAL A 375 11.92 9.36 -18.62
CA VAL A 375 13.21 9.33 -17.91
C VAL A 375 13.92 7.98 -18.02
N ASN A 376 13.54 7.12 -18.98
CA ASN A 376 14.16 5.80 -19.17
C ASN A 376 15.68 5.88 -19.44
N PHE A 377 16.14 6.90 -20.16
CA PHE A 377 17.58 7.14 -20.39
C PHE A 377 18.37 7.45 -19.09
N LEU A 378 17.68 7.85 -18.00
CA LEU A 378 18.27 8.05 -16.68
C LEU A 378 18.14 6.81 -15.80
N SER A 379 17.50 5.75 -16.29
CA SER A 379 17.19 4.59 -15.47
C SER A 379 18.39 3.68 -15.28
N LEU A 380 18.47 3.06 -14.10
CA LEU A 380 19.54 2.10 -13.78
C LEU A 380 19.55 0.92 -14.76
N HIS A 381 18.40 0.43 -15.20
CA HIS A 381 18.33 -0.74 -16.08
C HIS A 381 18.81 -0.41 -17.49
N GLU A 382 18.45 0.74 -18.04
CA GLU A 382 18.88 1.14 -19.38
C GLU A 382 20.38 1.46 -19.41
N ASN A 383 20.88 2.22 -18.43
CA ASN A 383 22.32 2.50 -18.30
C ASN A 383 23.14 1.21 -18.09
N LEU A 384 22.57 0.20 -17.42
CA LEU A 384 23.21 -1.10 -17.28
C LEU A 384 23.24 -1.87 -18.60
N ARG A 385 22.14 -1.85 -19.38
CA ARG A 385 22.08 -2.48 -20.71
C ARG A 385 23.10 -1.87 -21.67
N GLU A 386 23.18 -0.54 -21.73
CA GLU A 386 24.16 0.17 -22.56
C GLU A 386 25.61 -0.23 -22.20
N LEU A 387 25.95 -0.27 -20.90
CA LEU A 387 27.28 -0.71 -20.45
C LEU A 387 27.55 -2.19 -20.76
N GLN A 388 26.54 -3.06 -20.65
CA GLN A 388 26.66 -4.47 -21.00
C GLN A 388 26.92 -4.65 -22.49
N GLU A 389 26.21 -3.91 -23.34
CA GLU A 389 26.42 -3.94 -24.79
C GLU A 389 27.83 -3.50 -25.15
N LEU A 390 28.31 -2.39 -24.59
CA LEU A 390 29.69 -1.92 -24.77
C LEU A 390 30.74 -2.95 -24.28
N ASN A 391 30.48 -3.63 -23.16
CA ASN A 391 31.40 -4.64 -22.63
C ASN A 391 31.42 -5.91 -23.49
N LYS A 392 30.29 -6.30 -24.10
CA LYS A 392 30.22 -7.44 -25.04
C LYS A 392 31.04 -7.19 -26.31
N PHE A 393 31.17 -5.94 -26.76
CA PHE A 393 32.07 -5.61 -27.87
C PHE A 393 33.55 -5.77 -27.52
N ASN A 394 33.90 -5.70 -26.23
CA ASN A 394 35.29 -5.69 -25.75
C ASN A 394 35.76 -7.04 -25.17
N LYS A 395 34.89 -8.04 -24.99
CA LYS A 395 35.22 -9.36 -24.41
C LYS A 395 34.63 -10.52 -25.23
N SER A 396 35.31 -11.66 -25.25
CA SER A 396 34.77 -12.94 -25.76
C SER A 396 33.60 -13.44 -24.90
N ILE A 397 32.69 -14.16 -25.54
CA ILE A 397 31.24 -14.28 -25.23
C ILE A 397 30.87 -15.01 -23.91
N ASP A 398 31.80 -15.62 -23.17
CA ASP A 398 31.46 -16.72 -22.26
C ASP A 398 31.38 -16.43 -20.75
N ASP A 399 31.65 -15.20 -20.26
CA ASP A 399 31.74 -14.93 -18.81
C ASP A 399 30.76 -13.86 -18.27
N ASN A 400 29.50 -13.83 -18.71
CA ASN A 400 28.47 -12.98 -18.06
C ASN A 400 28.01 -13.61 -16.72
N SER A 401 28.87 -13.59 -15.71
CA SER A 401 28.50 -13.98 -14.36
C SER A 401 27.57 -12.94 -13.71
N ASP A 402 26.62 -13.41 -12.88
CA ASP A 402 25.75 -12.52 -12.09
C ASP A 402 26.52 -11.51 -11.23
N ASP A 403 27.75 -11.86 -10.84
CA ASP A 403 28.65 -11.01 -10.05
C ASP A 403 29.17 -9.79 -10.83
N GLU A 404 29.46 -9.91 -12.13
CA GLU A 404 29.87 -8.78 -12.97
C GLU A 404 28.74 -7.75 -13.08
N ASN A 405 27.50 -8.22 -13.30
CA ASN A 405 26.32 -7.36 -13.35
C ASN A 405 26.09 -6.60 -12.05
N ASP A 406 26.31 -7.29 -10.94
CA ASP A 406 26.20 -6.70 -9.62
C ASP A 406 27.30 -5.66 -9.34
N ASN A 407 28.50 -5.85 -9.89
CA ASN A 407 29.58 -4.86 -9.85
C ASN A 407 29.25 -3.63 -10.69
N LEU A 408 28.79 -3.79 -11.94
CA LEU A 408 28.40 -2.67 -12.80
C LEU A 408 27.28 -1.83 -12.16
N ARG A 409 26.26 -2.48 -11.58
CA ARG A 409 25.20 -1.80 -10.83
C ARG A 409 25.77 -0.96 -9.68
N ARG A 410 26.74 -1.49 -8.93
CA ARG A 410 27.38 -0.76 -7.83
C ARG A 410 28.17 0.45 -8.33
N VAL A 411 28.83 0.34 -9.49
CA VAL A 411 29.55 1.46 -10.12
C VAL A 411 28.59 2.58 -10.52
N LEU A 412 27.49 2.26 -11.22
CA LEU A 412 26.47 3.25 -11.58
C LEU A 412 25.88 3.93 -10.34
N LEU A 413 25.50 3.12 -9.34
CA LEU A 413 24.98 3.62 -8.07
C LEU A 413 25.99 4.50 -7.34
N SER A 414 27.30 4.23 -7.42
CA SER A 414 28.33 5.01 -6.72
C SER A 414 28.64 6.34 -7.41
N GLN A 415 28.58 6.40 -8.74
CA GLN A 415 28.83 7.62 -9.53
C GLN A 415 27.70 8.65 -9.48
N ALA A 416 26.47 8.22 -9.22
CA ALA A 416 25.30 9.09 -9.12
C ALA A 416 25.41 10.09 -7.94
N GLU A 417 25.08 11.35 -8.17
CA GLU A 417 24.96 12.38 -7.12
C GLU A 417 23.58 12.34 -6.47
N VAL A 418 22.57 11.99 -7.27
CA VAL A 418 21.18 11.89 -6.85
C VAL A 418 20.62 10.56 -7.31
N ILE A 419 19.99 9.83 -6.41
CA ILE A 419 19.23 8.63 -6.74
C ILE A 419 17.75 8.92 -6.54
N THR A 420 16.94 8.68 -7.57
CA THR A 420 15.50 8.87 -7.53
C THR A 420 14.78 7.52 -7.60
N CYS A 421 13.84 7.26 -6.71
CA CYS A 421 13.03 6.04 -6.75
C CYS A 421 11.70 6.19 -6.00
N THR A 422 10.81 5.20 -6.07
CA THR A 422 9.61 5.24 -5.22
C THR A 422 9.95 4.91 -3.76
N CYS A 423 9.14 5.37 -2.79
CA CYS A 423 9.36 5.07 -1.37
C CYS A 423 9.51 3.56 -1.10
N VAL A 424 8.66 2.74 -1.74
CA VAL A 424 8.78 1.27 -1.68
C VAL A 424 10.10 0.79 -2.28
N THR A 425 10.50 1.34 -3.44
CA THR A 425 11.74 0.94 -4.15
C THR A 425 12.99 1.24 -3.35
N ALA A 426 12.97 2.26 -2.47
CA ALA A 426 14.08 2.52 -1.56
C ALA A 426 14.39 1.33 -0.64
N GLY A 427 13.49 0.36 -0.44
CA GLY A 427 13.76 -0.86 0.33
C GLY A 427 14.48 -1.99 -0.43
N GLN A 428 14.97 -1.76 -1.66
CA GLN A 428 15.70 -2.78 -2.40
C GLN A 428 17.07 -3.08 -1.78
N LYS A 429 17.45 -4.38 -1.75
CA LYS A 429 18.71 -4.86 -1.14
C LYS A 429 19.96 -4.17 -1.68
N MET A 430 19.94 -3.73 -2.93
CA MET A 430 21.08 -3.03 -3.56
C MET A 430 21.51 -1.77 -2.79
N PHE A 431 20.57 -1.10 -2.10
CA PHE A 431 20.88 0.09 -1.31
C PHE A 431 21.49 -0.21 0.06
N ASN A 432 21.53 -1.47 0.52
CA ASN A 432 22.08 -1.82 1.84
C ASN A 432 23.55 -1.45 2.03
N LYS A 433 24.33 -1.39 0.94
CA LYS A 433 25.74 -0.99 0.95
C LYS A 433 25.93 0.53 0.79
N MET A 434 24.86 1.30 0.69
CA MET A 434 24.89 2.75 0.47
C MET A 434 24.55 3.53 1.73
N LYS A 435 25.00 4.78 1.78
CA LYS A 435 24.61 5.76 2.79
C LYS A 435 24.00 6.99 2.13
N PHE A 436 22.84 7.40 2.64
CA PHE A 436 22.12 8.58 2.18
C PHE A 436 21.93 9.52 3.36
N HIS A 437 22.82 10.50 3.50
CA HIS A 437 22.77 11.48 4.60
C HIS A 437 21.57 12.43 4.44
N CYS A 438 21.15 12.69 3.20
CA CYS A 438 19.96 13.48 2.91
C CYS A 438 18.93 12.64 2.16
N VAL A 439 17.71 12.66 2.69
CA VAL A 439 16.52 12.09 2.07
C VAL A 439 15.52 13.21 1.82
N LEU A 440 15.03 13.32 0.60
CA LEU A 440 13.87 14.14 0.25
C LEU A 440 12.71 13.21 -0.12
N VAL A 441 11.55 13.42 0.51
CA VAL A 441 10.30 12.74 0.16
C VAL A 441 9.36 13.78 -0.44
N ASP A 442 9.12 13.71 -1.74
CA ASP A 442 8.12 14.52 -2.43
C ASP A 442 6.75 13.82 -2.39
N GLU A 443 5.68 14.61 -2.43
CA GLU A 443 4.30 14.13 -2.23
C GLU A 443 4.15 13.27 -0.95
N ALA A 444 4.87 13.61 0.13
CA ALA A 444 4.98 12.83 1.36
C ALA A 444 3.64 12.60 2.09
N VAL A 445 2.63 13.41 1.77
CA VAL A 445 1.26 13.30 2.31
C VAL A 445 0.47 12.17 1.63
N GLN A 446 0.81 11.79 0.39
CA GLN A 446 0.09 10.73 -0.33
C GLN A 446 0.47 9.31 0.15
N SER A 447 1.38 9.19 1.12
CA SER A 447 1.86 7.91 1.66
C SER A 447 1.72 7.79 3.16
N THR A 448 1.54 6.55 3.61
CA THR A 448 1.53 6.22 5.03
C THR A 448 2.89 6.48 5.66
N GLU A 449 2.89 6.78 6.94
CA GLU A 449 4.12 7.05 7.68
C GLU A 449 5.19 5.95 7.52
N PRO A 450 4.89 4.64 7.68
CA PRO A 450 5.90 3.60 7.49
C PRO A 450 6.52 3.57 6.10
N LEU A 451 5.81 4.03 5.07
CA LEU A 451 6.35 4.14 3.72
C LEU A 451 7.41 5.24 3.62
N ASN A 452 7.19 6.36 4.29
CA ASN A 452 8.14 7.48 4.34
C ASN A 452 9.39 7.15 5.17
N ILE A 453 9.31 6.13 6.04
CA ILE A 453 10.44 5.65 6.86
C ILE A 453 11.42 4.78 6.06
N ILE A 454 10.96 4.04 5.04
CA ILE A 454 11.79 3.14 4.22
C ILE A 454 13.13 3.77 3.77
N PRO A 455 13.15 4.97 3.15
CA PRO A 455 14.41 5.58 2.69
C PRO A 455 15.36 6.02 3.83
N LEU A 456 14.88 6.14 5.08
CA LEU A 456 15.67 6.73 6.18
C LEU A 456 16.71 5.77 6.78
N VAL A 457 16.55 4.46 6.52
CA VAL A 457 17.34 3.39 7.14
C VAL A 457 18.81 3.34 6.70
N TYR A 458 19.19 4.17 5.73
CA TYR A 458 20.53 4.23 5.15
C TYR A 458 21.40 5.35 5.75
N GLY A 459 21.21 5.64 7.04
CA GLY A 459 22.01 6.64 7.76
C GLY A 459 21.56 8.08 7.53
N CYS A 460 20.26 8.30 7.32
CA CYS A 460 19.69 9.63 7.13
C CYS A 460 19.97 10.54 8.34
N THR A 461 20.57 11.70 8.08
CA THR A 461 20.83 12.78 9.05
C THR A 461 20.09 14.06 8.71
N LYS A 462 19.53 14.16 7.50
CA LYS A 462 18.67 15.26 7.03
C LYS A 462 17.47 14.71 6.25
N LEU A 463 16.26 15.08 6.67
CA LEU A 463 15.00 14.72 6.05
C LEU A 463 14.22 15.97 5.62
N VAL A 464 13.85 16.02 4.34
CA VAL A 464 12.94 17.04 3.80
C VAL A 464 11.66 16.34 3.34
N LEU A 465 10.53 16.71 3.93
CA LEU A 465 9.22 16.22 3.52
C LEU A 465 8.50 17.35 2.79
N VAL A 466 8.15 17.11 1.53
CA VAL A 466 7.42 18.05 0.68
C VAL A 466 6.05 17.45 0.40
N GLY A 467 5.00 18.24 0.55
CA GLY A 467 3.64 17.77 0.33
C GLY A 467 2.61 18.82 0.66
N ASP A 468 1.35 18.40 0.73
CA ASP A 468 0.25 19.28 1.09
C ASP A 468 -0.88 18.50 1.75
N HIS A 469 -1.08 18.72 3.05
CA HIS A 469 -2.06 18.01 3.87
C HIS A 469 -3.52 18.36 3.54
N LYS A 470 -3.75 19.33 2.65
CA LYS A 470 -5.07 19.65 2.09
C LYS A 470 -5.38 18.87 0.80
N GLN A 471 -4.43 18.10 0.27
CA GLN A 471 -4.60 17.26 -0.93
C GLN A 471 -4.87 15.79 -0.58
N LEU A 472 -4.74 14.90 -1.56
CA LEU A 472 -4.99 13.47 -1.38
C LEU A 472 -4.02 12.85 -0.37
N GLY A 473 -4.58 12.16 0.63
CA GLY A 473 -3.82 11.31 1.56
C GLY A 473 -3.68 9.87 1.05
N PRO A 474 -3.06 8.97 1.83
CA PRO A 474 -2.91 7.57 1.46
C PRO A 474 -4.26 6.85 1.41
N THR A 475 -4.36 5.86 0.51
CA THR A 475 -5.51 4.96 0.42
C THR A 475 -5.31 3.77 1.37
N ILE A 476 -6.23 3.58 2.32
CA ILE A 476 -6.25 2.45 3.26
C ILE A 476 -7.51 1.62 3.00
N LEU A 477 -7.33 0.33 2.72
CA LEU A 477 -8.39 -0.63 2.41
C LEU A 477 -9.19 -1.01 3.67
N SER A 478 -8.52 -1.25 4.79
CA SER A 478 -9.20 -1.56 6.04
C SER A 478 -9.73 -0.31 6.73
N LYS A 479 -11.06 -0.15 6.75
CA LYS A 479 -11.72 0.94 7.52
C LYS A 479 -11.30 0.96 9.00
N LYS A 480 -11.05 -0.20 9.61
CA LYS A 480 -10.59 -0.30 11.00
C LYS A 480 -9.18 0.26 11.16
N VAL A 481 -8.25 -0.14 10.28
CA VAL A 481 -6.86 0.35 10.28
C VAL A 481 -6.81 1.86 9.99
N ALA A 482 -7.65 2.33 9.06
CA ALA A 482 -7.78 3.76 8.78
C ALA A 482 -8.22 4.56 10.01
N LYS A 483 -9.24 4.08 10.74
CA LYS A 483 -9.73 4.69 12.00
C LYS A 483 -8.67 4.69 13.11
N SER A 484 -7.80 3.68 13.16
CA SER A 484 -6.67 3.63 14.09
C SER A 484 -5.55 4.62 13.77
N GLY A 485 -5.70 5.47 12.76
CA GLY A 485 -4.76 6.54 12.42
C GLY A 485 -3.72 6.18 11.36
N PHE A 486 -3.77 4.98 10.76
CA PHE A 486 -2.83 4.58 9.71
C PHE A 486 -2.92 5.42 8.43
N LYS A 487 -4.05 6.11 8.22
CA LYS A 487 -4.24 7.07 7.12
C LYS A 487 -3.43 8.36 7.32
N GLN A 488 -3.02 8.68 8.55
CA GLN A 488 -2.21 9.86 8.81
C GLN A 488 -0.79 9.66 8.24
N SER A 489 -0.37 10.58 7.38
CA SER A 489 0.98 10.63 6.86
C SER A 489 1.97 11.11 7.94
N LEU A 490 3.26 10.81 7.74
CA LEU A 490 4.32 11.33 8.62
C LEU A 490 4.30 12.87 8.66
N PHE A 491 4.00 13.51 7.53
CA PHE A 491 3.90 14.96 7.42
C PHE A 491 2.82 15.49 8.37
N GLU A 492 1.61 14.95 8.30
CA GLU A 492 0.48 15.35 9.15
C GLU A 492 0.73 15.08 10.64
N ARG A 493 1.36 13.96 10.99
CA ARG A 493 1.69 13.69 12.39
C ARG A 493 2.71 14.69 12.93
N LEU A 494 3.72 15.06 12.14
CA LEU A 494 4.69 16.07 12.54
C LEU A 494 4.06 17.45 12.73
N LEU A 495 3.10 17.84 11.88
CA LEU A 495 2.28 19.04 12.12
C LEU A 495 1.56 18.97 13.47
N SER A 496 0.94 17.82 13.78
CA SER A 496 0.15 17.63 15.01
C SER A 496 0.96 17.75 16.31
N ILE A 497 2.27 17.50 16.26
CA ILE A 497 3.16 17.66 17.42
C ILE A 497 3.86 19.02 17.47
N GLY A 498 3.47 19.96 16.59
CA GLY A 498 3.93 21.34 16.59
C GLY A 498 5.10 21.66 15.66
N VAL A 499 5.43 20.80 14.70
CA VAL A 499 6.44 21.12 13.67
C VAL A 499 5.82 22.05 12.64
N SER A 500 6.27 23.30 12.58
CA SER A 500 5.75 24.28 11.61
C SER A 500 6.26 24.00 10.20
N PRO A 501 5.40 24.00 9.17
CA PRO A 501 5.81 23.89 7.79
C PRO A 501 6.25 25.23 7.21
N TYR A 502 7.09 25.18 6.18
CA TYR A 502 7.37 26.31 5.30
C TYR A 502 6.36 26.29 4.15
N ILE A 503 5.46 27.28 4.12
CA ILE A 503 4.37 27.36 3.16
C ILE A 503 4.82 28.12 1.90
N LEU A 504 4.51 27.57 0.72
CA LEU A 504 4.70 28.23 -0.57
C LEU A 504 3.41 28.97 -0.96
N SER A 505 3.39 30.30 -0.90
CA SER A 505 2.15 31.08 -1.03
C SER A 505 1.88 31.70 -2.42
N LEU A 506 2.77 31.53 -3.40
CA LEU A 506 2.55 32.07 -4.76
C LEU A 506 2.32 30.95 -5.76
N GLN A 507 1.15 30.92 -6.41
CA GLN A 507 0.80 29.90 -7.39
C GLN A 507 0.92 30.39 -8.85
N TYR A 508 1.38 29.52 -9.75
CA TYR A 508 1.75 29.84 -11.14
C TYR A 508 1.03 29.02 -12.22
N ARG A 509 0.03 28.21 -11.85
CA ARG A 509 -0.69 27.27 -12.72
C ARG A 509 -2.06 27.80 -13.17
N MET A 510 -2.89 28.28 -12.24
CA MET A 510 -4.30 28.58 -12.49
C MET A 510 -4.55 30.09 -12.73
N HIS A 511 -5.59 30.44 -13.47
CA HIS A 511 -6.07 31.83 -13.54
C HIS A 511 -6.59 32.29 -12.16
N PRO A 512 -6.46 33.57 -11.75
CA PRO A 512 -6.91 34.06 -10.45
C PRO A 512 -8.34 33.63 -10.05
N SER A 513 -9.30 33.70 -10.98
CA SER A 513 -10.70 33.27 -10.75
C SER A 513 -10.87 31.79 -10.42
N LEU A 514 -9.94 30.92 -10.85
CA LEU A 514 -9.95 29.50 -10.48
C LEU A 514 -9.24 29.26 -9.13
N CYS A 515 -8.38 30.18 -8.72
CA CYS A 515 -7.57 30.10 -7.51
C CYS A 515 -8.32 30.60 -6.26
N GLU A 516 -9.22 31.57 -6.45
CA GLU A 516 -10.01 32.21 -5.38
C GLU A 516 -10.70 31.20 -4.47
N TRP A 517 -11.55 30.32 -5.02
CA TRP A 517 -12.30 29.35 -4.21
C TRP A 517 -11.40 28.34 -3.46
N PRO A 518 -10.41 27.68 -4.09
CA PRO A 518 -9.46 26.83 -3.34
C PRO A 518 -8.66 27.59 -2.27
N SER A 519 -8.26 28.83 -2.57
CA SER A 519 -7.50 29.69 -1.66
C SER A 519 -8.29 29.97 -0.38
N GLU A 520 -9.52 30.45 -0.51
CA GLU A 520 -10.40 30.75 0.64
C GLU A 520 -10.78 29.50 1.41
N THR A 521 -11.15 28.42 0.72
CA THR A 521 -11.72 27.23 1.36
C THR A 521 -10.67 26.40 2.12
N PHE A 522 -9.45 26.28 1.57
CA PHE A 522 -8.44 25.35 2.11
C PHE A 522 -7.20 26.04 2.69
N TYR A 523 -6.92 27.28 2.28
CA TYR A 523 -5.69 28.01 2.61
C TYR A 523 -5.95 29.40 3.20
N ASN A 524 -7.15 29.65 3.74
CA ASN A 524 -7.51 30.90 4.42
C ASN A 524 -7.29 32.18 3.57
N GLY A 525 -7.36 32.08 2.24
CA GLY A 525 -7.12 33.21 1.33
C GLY A 525 -5.65 33.59 1.16
N GLU A 526 -4.71 32.74 1.58
CA GLU A 526 -3.27 33.01 1.51
C GLU A 526 -2.59 32.57 0.19
N LEU A 527 -3.36 32.12 -0.82
CA LEU A 527 -2.88 31.57 -2.10
C LEU A 527 -2.96 32.51 -3.31
#